data_AF-A0A9X2KWT7-F1
#
_entry.id   AF-A0A9X2KWT7-F1
#
_cell.length_a   1.000
_cell.length_b   1.000
_cell.length_c   1.000
_cell.angle_alpha   90.00
_cell.angle_beta   90.00
_cell.angle_gamma   90.00
#
_symmetry.space_group_name_H-M   'P 1'
#
loop_
_entity.id
_entity.type
_entity.pdbx_description
1 polymer ?
#
loop_
_entity_poly.entity_id
_entity_poly.type
_entity_poly.pdbx_seq_one_letter_code
_entity_poly.pdbx_strand_id
1 'polypeptide(L)'
;MTEDALFDVHFTGKVKTGHSPKAAIAAFAKLAKIETTKAAQLVKNNRAIKKSVSLERAESLRQQMEKLGLLMAIKPQGETIAPQAPDSNTQPISGSAGLTLAPMEPTEMSREQQASDTATDTAQQEPEAHTQAFTPETQLASGAIRYNKTNAADDSTEEISPSTVKILLAAGTAALLGALLWKFVAITFELELGLLAWAIGGMIGAAAVYFGAEGDNAGYLCGALALVAILGGKYWVASSFTETYLAEMNNHITQEEFDDFISVARDQIAPLQAALASDRALREHIIDNNYVVGVSPSEIPEATVAEFRTQLQEDLNEAREVGSANTIEEFSEQYGHIATSEIFKASFGWLDFLFLGLGVYTAFNMARSGSSPLGRKAY
;
A
#
# COMPACT_ATOMS: atom_id res chain seq x y z
N MET A 1 0.19 -0.68 -22.26
CA MET A 1 1.10 -1.13 -21.19
C MET A 1 2.51 -1.06 -21.73
N THR A 2 3.22 0.02 -21.43
CA THR A 2 4.65 0.14 -21.69
C THR A 2 5.37 -0.79 -20.72
N GLU A 3 6.25 -1.67 -21.21
CA GLU A 3 7.14 -2.43 -20.30
C GLU A 3 7.96 -1.41 -19.50
N ASP A 4 7.82 -1.42 -18.17
CA ASP A 4 8.58 -0.54 -17.31
C ASP A 4 10.07 -0.84 -17.49
N ALA A 5 10.80 0.12 -18.02
CA ALA A 5 12.23 0.00 -18.20
C ALA A 5 12.91 -0.22 -16.84
N LEU A 6 13.73 -1.26 -16.77
CA LEU A 6 14.51 -1.60 -15.57
C LEU A 6 15.91 -0.99 -15.66
N PHE A 7 16.45 -0.58 -14.52
CA PHE A 7 17.73 0.12 -14.42
C PHE A 7 18.67 -0.54 -13.41
N ASP A 8 19.97 -0.43 -13.66
CA ASP A 8 21.05 -0.82 -12.78
C ASP A 8 21.74 0.43 -12.19
N VAL A 9 22.00 0.43 -10.88
CA VAL A 9 22.65 1.54 -10.17
C VAL A 9 24.10 1.17 -9.87
N HIS A 10 25.05 1.89 -10.47
CA HIS A 10 26.49 1.61 -10.40
C HIS A 10 27.27 2.68 -9.64
N PHE A 11 28.28 2.25 -8.89
CA PHE A 11 29.31 3.18 -8.41
C PHE A 11 30.09 3.77 -9.58
N THR A 12 30.35 5.08 -9.53
CA THR A 12 31.25 5.75 -10.49
C THR A 12 32.71 5.74 -10.04
N GLY A 13 32.99 5.33 -8.79
CA GLY A 13 34.29 5.46 -8.15
C GLY A 13 34.67 6.89 -7.76
N LYS A 14 33.80 7.88 -8.04
CA LYS A 14 34.03 9.29 -7.72
C LYS A 14 33.26 9.71 -6.46
N VAL A 15 33.83 10.68 -5.75
CA VAL A 15 33.28 11.26 -4.52
C VAL A 15 32.84 12.69 -4.82
N LYS A 16 31.70 13.13 -4.28
CA LYS A 16 31.16 14.47 -4.47
C LYS A 16 32.13 15.52 -3.91
N THR A 17 32.32 16.62 -4.63
CA THR A 17 33.20 17.72 -4.20
C THR A 17 32.84 18.18 -2.78
N GLY A 18 33.86 18.39 -1.93
CA GLY A 18 33.69 18.77 -0.54
C GLY A 18 33.51 17.61 0.44
N HIS A 19 33.37 16.36 -0.02
CA HIS A 19 33.30 15.19 0.86
C HIS A 19 34.66 14.47 0.93
N SER A 20 35.03 14.01 2.12
CA SER A 20 36.22 13.16 2.31
C SER A 20 35.93 11.74 1.81
N PRO A 21 36.74 11.17 0.89
CA PRO A 21 36.53 9.81 0.40
C PRO A 21 36.46 8.75 1.50
N LYS A 22 37.29 8.89 2.55
CA LYS A 22 37.29 7.98 3.70
C LYS A 22 35.99 8.06 4.49
N ALA A 23 35.44 9.27 4.68
CA ALA A 23 34.19 9.48 5.39
C ALA A 23 32.99 8.93 4.61
N ALA A 24 32.94 9.19 3.30
CA ALA A 24 31.90 8.67 2.42
C ALA A 24 31.86 7.13 2.39
N ILE A 25 33.03 6.49 2.27
CA ILE A 25 33.16 5.03 2.31
C ILE A 25 32.76 4.48 3.69
N ALA A 26 33.15 5.13 4.79
CA ALA A 26 32.77 4.70 6.13
C ALA A 26 31.26 4.82 6.38
N ALA A 27 30.64 5.89 5.90
CA ALA A 27 29.20 6.10 5.99
C ALA A 27 28.44 5.03 5.17
N PHE A 28 28.91 4.73 3.95
CA PHE A 28 28.35 3.65 3.15
C PHE A 28 28.54 2.28 3.80
N ALA A 29 29.71 1.99 4.37
CA ALA A 29 29.97 0.74 5.08
C ALA A 29 29.00 0.54 6.26
N LYS A 30 28.74 1.61 7.02
CA LYS A 30 27.76 1.63 8.12
C LYS A 30 26.34 1.38 7.62
N LEU A 31 25.92 2.08 6.55
CA LEU A 31 24.58 1.93 5.97
C LEU A 31 24.35 0.51 5.44
N ALA A 32 25.33 -0.05 4.70
CA ALA A 32 25.24 -1.38 4.12
C ALA A 32 25.58 -2.52 5.10
N LYS A 33 25.93 -2.19 6.36
CA LYS A 33 26.36 -3.15 7.40
C LYS A 33 27.48 -4.09 6.92
N ILE A 34 28.49 -3.54 6.24
CA ILE A 34 29.66 -4.27 5.75
C ILE A 34 30.97 -3.66 6.28
N GLU A 35 32.06 -4.43 6.23
CA GLU A 35 33.38 -3.91 6.57
C GLU A 35 33.82 -2.77 5.64
N THR A 36 34.50 -1.77 6.20
CA THR A 36 34.99 -0.59 5.48
C THR A 36 35.96 -0.92 4.34
N THR A 37 36.77 -1.96 4.50
CA THR A 37 37.67 -2.48 3.46
C THR A 37 36.89 -3.02 2.26
N LYS A 38 35.82 -3.79 2.50
CA LYS A 38 34.92 -4.31 1.47
C LYS A 38 34.12 -3.21 0.79
N ALA A 39 33.63 -2.23 1.56
CA ALA A 39 32.98 -1.04 1.03
C ALA A 39 33.89 -0.26 0.08
N ALA A 40 35.15 -0.04 0.46
CA ALA A 40 36.14 0.63 -0.39
C ALA A 40 36.37 -0.12 -1.71
N GLN A 41 36.44 -1.46 -1.67
CA GLN A 41 36.58 -2.29 -2.87
C GLN A 41 35.36 -2.19 -3.80
N LEU A 42 34.14 -2.18 -3.24
CA LEU A 42 32.91 -2.04 -4.03
C LEU A 42 32.83 -0.69 -4.75
N VAL A 43 33.16 0.40 -4.05
CA VAL A 43 33.20 1.75 -4.63
C VAL A 43 34.26 1.85 -5.73
N LYS A 44 35.45 1.26 -5.52
CA LYS A 44 36.55 1.31 -6.50
C LYS A 44 36.28 0.49 -7.78
N ASN A 45 35.56 -0.61 -7.67
CA ASN A 45 35.37 -1.56 -8.78
C ASN A 45 34.16 -1.22 -9.70
N ASN A 46 33.54 -0.04 -9.55
CA ASN A 46 32.37 0.40 -10.33
C ASN A 46 31.24 -0.64 -10.43
N ARG A 47 31.03 -1.40 -9.35
CA ARG A 47 30.07 -2.49 -9.32
C ARG A 47 28.64 -1.95 -9.23
N ALA A 48 27.68 -2.67 -9.81
CA ALA A 48 26.27 -2.43 -9.56
C ALA A 48 25.98 -2.70 -8.07
N ILE A 49 25.38 -1.72 -7.38
CA ILE A 49 24.83 -1.92 -6.03
C ILE A 49 23.56 -2.75 -6.12
N LYS A 50 22.67 -2.36 -7.04
CA LYS A 50 21.38 -2.99 -7.26
C LYS A 50 21.09 -3.02 -8.74
N LYS A 51 20.53 -4.14 -9.18
CA LYS A 51 20.17 -4.39 -10.57
C LYS A 51 18.66 -4.50 -10.70
N SER A 52 18.16 -4.28 -11.91
CA SER A 52 16.75 -4.52 -12.26
C SER A 52 15.76 -3.78 -11.34
N VAL A 53 15.99 -2.49 -11.09
CA VAL A 53 15.09 -1.64 -10.30
C VAL A 53 14.33 -0.66 -11.20
N SER A 54 13.13 -0.26 -10.78
CA SER A 54 12.39 0.83 -11.43
C SER A 54 13.19 2.14 -11.37
N LEU A 55 12.93 3.05 -12.32
CA LEU A 55 13.60 4.35 -12.39
C LEU A 55 13.51 5.13 -11.07
N GLU A 56 12.32 5.22 -10.49
CA GLU A 56 12.06 5.92 -9.23
C GLU A 56 12.94 5.36 -8.09
N ARG A 57 13.04 4.03 -7.98
CA ARG A 57 13.86 3.39 -6.95
C ARG A 57 15.35 3.55 -7.23
N ALA A 58 15.76 3.59 -8.50
CA ALA A 58 17.13 3.89 -8.90
C ALA A 58 17.54 5.32 -8.52
N GLU A 59 16.66 6.30 -8.73
CA GLU A 59 16.88 7.70 -8.37
C GLU A 59 16.93 7.91 -6.86
N SER A 60 16.00 7.30 -6.11
CA SER A 60 16.02 7.32 -4.65
C SER A 60 17.34 6.77 -4.10
N LEU A 61 17.81 5.63 -4.63
CA LEU A 61 19.12 5.06 -4.26
C LEU A 61 20.28 5.98 -4.63
N ARG A 62 20.26 6.61 -5.81
CA ARG A 62 21.28 7.59 -6.22
C ARG A 62 21.32 8.76 -5.25
N GLN A 63 20.19 9.35 -4.93
CA GLN A 63 20.10 10.50 -4.01
C GLN A 63 20.61 10.14 -2.61
N GLN A 64 20.26 8.96 -2.08
CA GLN A 64 20.76 8.48 -0.79
C GLN A 64 22.29 8.35 -0.80
N MET A 65 22.89 7.77 -1.84
CA MET A 65 24.34 7.64 -1.95
C MET A 65 25.03 8.99 -2.16
N GLU A 66 24.42 9.91 -2.90
CA GLU A 66 24.93 11.28 -3.09
C GLU A 66 24.93 12.09 -1.79
N LYS A 67 23.95 11.88 -0.90
CA LYS A 67 23.94 12.45 0.46
C LYS A 67 25.12 11.95 1.30
N LEU A 68 25.59 10.72 1.05
CA LEU A 68 26.81 10.18 1.67
C LEU A 68 28.10 10.67 0.98
N GLY A 69 27.98 11.45 -0.09
CA GLY A 69 29.11 11.95 -0.87
C GLY A 69 29.61 10.97 -1.96
N LEU A 70 28.87 9.92 -2.31
CA LEU A 70 29.23 8.98 -3.37
C LEU A 70 28.45 9.29 -4.65
N LEU A 71 29.14 9.43 -5.79
CA LEU A 71 28.49 9.66 -7.07
C LEU A 71 28.09 8.32 -7.72
N MET A 72 26.84 8.21 -8.13
CA MET A 72 26.26 7.01 -8.74
C MET A 72 25.84 7.26 -10.18
N ALA A 73 25.91 6.23 -11.01
CA ALA A 73 25.37 6.24 -12.37
C ALA A 73 24.20 5.26 -12.46
N ILE A 74 23.10 5.70 -13.05
CA ILE A 74 21.94 4.87 -13.38
C ILE A 74 22.07 4.46 -14.85
N LYS A 75 21.94 3.17 -15.15
CA LYS A 75 22.06 2.65 -16.52
C LYS A 75 20.84 1.79 -16.87
N PRO A 76 20.28 1.89 -18.08
CA PRO A 76 19.25 0.97 -18.55
C PRO A 76 19.77 -0.47 -18.53
N GLN A 77 18.95 -1.41 -18.06
CA GLN A 77 19.30 -2.81 -18.04
C GLN A 77 19.44 -3.34 -19.48
N GLY A 78 20.58 -3.96 -19.79
CA GLY A 78 20.89 -4.50 -21.12
C GLY A 78 21.85 -3.64 -21.95
N GLU A 79 22.14 -2.42 -21.53
CA GLU A 79 23.19 -1.60 -22.16
C GLU A 79 24.58 -2.10 -21.72
N THR A 80 25.18 -2.96 -22.54
CA THR A 80 26.51 -3.52 -22.26
C THR A 80 27.54 -2.41 -22.38
N ILE A 81 28.17 -2.04 -21.26
CA ILE A 81 29.21 -1.01 -21.22
C ILE A 81 30.40 -1.49 -22.06
N ALA A 82 30.59 -0.90 -23.25
CA ALA A 82 31.84 -1.03 -23.98
C ALA A 82 32.97 -0.47 -23.07
N PRO A 83 34.11 -1.17 -22.91
CA PRO A 83 35.20 -0.71 -22.04
C PRO A 83 35.62 0.71 -22.41
N GLN A 84 35.41 1.67 -21.50
CA GLN A 84 35.90 3.03 -21.70
C GLN A 84 37.42 2.98 -21.80
N ALA A 85 37.95 3.43 -22.94
CA ALA A 85 39.38 3.58 -23.15
C ALA A 85 39.95 4.55 -22.10
N PRO A 86 41.17 4.30 -21.58
CA PRO A 86 41.79 5.17 -20.59
C PRO A 86 41.98 6.59 -21.16
N ASP A 87 41.33 7.56 -20.51
CA ASP A 87 41.39 8.98 -20.84
C ASP A 87 42.84 9.46 -20.93
N SER A 88 43.30 9.65 -22.16
CA SER A 88 44.59 10.25 -22.51
C SER A 88 44.33 11.65 -23.02
N ASN A 89 44.08 12.63 -22.14
CA ASN A 89 44.05 14.02 -22.60
C ASN A 89 44.54 15.01 -21.56
N THR A 90 45.85 15.31 -21.64
CA THR A 90 46.43 16.58 -21.20
C THR A 90 46.65 17.41 -22.45
N GLN A 91 45.87 18.47 -22.64
CA GLN A 91 46.22 19.52 -23.62
C GLN A 91 46.11 20.91 -23.00
N PRO A 92 47.00 21.83 -23.42
CA PRO A 92 47.22 23.09 -22.75
C PRO A 92 46.26 24.18 -23.22
N ILE A 93 46.09 25.13 -22.31
CA ILE A 93 45.31 26.35 -22.42
C ILE A 93 45.82 27.20 -23.60
N SER A 94 44.92 27.56 -24.52
CA SER A 94 45.17 28.63 -25.49
C SER A 94 43.87 29.40 -25.71
N GLY A 95 43.88 30.67 -25.32
CA GLY A 95 42.73 31.57 -25.41
C GLY A 95 42.53 32.17 -26.80
N SER A 96 41.34 32.72 -27.02
CA SER A 96 41.09 33.90 -27.88
C SER A 96 39.58 34.15 -28.02
N ALA A 97 39.16 35.31 -27.50
CA ALA A 97 38.17 36.26 -28.01
C ALA A 97 36.90 35.79 -28.75
N GLY A 98 35.76 36.32 -28.27
CA GLY A 98 34.89 37.14 -29.12
C GLY A 98 33.39 36.86 -29.06
N LEU A 99 32.61 37.92 -28.72
CA LEU A 99 31.29 38.29 -29.29
C LEU A 99 30.10 37.32 -29.03
N THR A 100 28.87 37.70 -28.70
CA THR A 100 28.12 38.97 -28.64
C THR A 100 26.85 38.71 -27.83
N LEU A 101 26.45 39.65 -26.98
CA LEU A 101 25.14 39.72 -26.33
C LEU A 101 24.11 40.33 -27.29
N ALA A 102 22.90 39.76 -27.34
CA ALA A 102 21.72 40.47 -27.80
C ALA A 102 20.59 40.32 -26.75
N PRO A 103 19.88 41.40 -26.40
CA PRO A 103 18.85 41.41 -25.36
C PRO A 103 17.46 41.07 -25.94
N MET A 104 16.64 40.34 -25.18
CA MET A 104 15.20 40.27 -25.43
C MET A 104 14.50 41.24 -24.47
N GLU A 105 13.82 42.22 -25.06
CA GLU A 105 12.90 43.12 -24.39
C GLU A 105 11.55 42.44 -24.07
N PRO A 106 10.80 42.98 -23.09
CA PRO A 106 9.59 42.38 -22.56
C PRO A 106 8.35 42.80 -23.36
N THR A 107 7.41 41.87 -23.55
CA THR A 107 6.07 42.19 -24.05
C THR A 107 5.14 42.42 -22.86
N GLU A 108 4.83 43.69 -22.61
CA GLU A 108 3.69 44.15 -21.82
C GLU A 108 2.42 44.26 -22.69
N MET A 109 1.28 44.36 -22.00
CA MET A 109 -0.10 44.66 -22.46
C MET A 109 -0.92 43.42 -22.89
N SER A 110 -2.16 43.21 -22.47
CA SER A 110 -3.16 44.16 -21.98
C SER A 110 -4.15 43.52 -21.01
N ARG A 111 -4.56 44.36 -20.07
CA ARG A 111 -5.67 44.21 -19.12
C ARG A 111 -6.93 44.67 -19.86
N GLU A 112 -7.94 43.83 -19.99
CA GLU A 112 -9.26 44.26 -20.45
C GLU A 112 -10.33 43.80 -19.45
N GLN A 113 -10.90 44.80 -18.79
CA GLN A 113 -12.10 44.70 -17.97
C GLN A 113 -13.30 44.58 -18.92
N GLN A 114 -14.20 43.63 -18.66
CA GLN A 114 -15.61 43.89 -18.93
C GLN A 114 -16.51 43.10 -18.00
N ALA A 115 -17.18 43.85 -17.14
CA ALA A 115 -18.40 43.45 -16.46
C ALA A 115 -19.54 43.37 -17.48
N SER A 116 -20.44 42.40 -17.31
CA SER A 116 -21.86 42.64 -17.58
C SER A 116 -22.71 41.62 -16.83
N ASP A 117 -23.61 42.17 -16.03
CA ASP A 117 -24.80 41.52 -15.48
C ASP A 117 -25.58 40.79 -16.56
N THR A 118 -26.19 39.64 -16.21
CA THR A 118 -27.56 39.30 -16.64
C THR A 118 -28.13 38.29 -15.64
N ALA A 119 -29.08 38.75 -14.85
CA ALA A 119 -30.03 37.93 -14.14
C ALA A 119 -30.91 37.15 -15.14
N THR A 120 -31.12 35.85 -14.93
CA THR A 120 -32.28 35.17 -15.51
C THR A 120 -32.80 34.13 -14.52
N ASP A 121 -33.95 34.54 -13.99
CA ASP A 121 -35.00 33.80 -13.32
C ASP A 121 -35.42 32.57 -14.15
N THR A 122 -35.39 31.34 -13.59
CA THR A 122 -36.12 30.19 -14.16
C THR A 122 -36.50 29.19 -13.07
N ALA A 123 -37.74 29.34 -12.62
CA ALA A 123 -38.75 28.32 -12.36
C ALA A 123 -38.30 26.93 -11.84
N GLN A 124 -38.70 26.67 -10.60
CA GLN A 124 -39.08 25.36 -10.07
C GLN A 124 -39.85 24.51 -11.09
N GLN A 125 -39.34 23.32 -11.37
CA GLN A 125 -40.16 22.18 -11.76
C GLN A 125 -39.71 20.94 -10.98
N GLU A 126 -40.59 20.55 -10.08
CA GLU A 126 -40.60 19.32 -9.28
C GLU A 126 -41.05 18.17 -10.19
N PRO A 127 -40.28 17.07 -10.36
CA PRO A 127 -40.79 15.86 -10.97
C PRO A 127 -41.34 14.93 -9.89
N GLU A 128 -42.64 14.65 -10.04
CA GLU A 128 -43.42 13.69 -9.29
C GLU A 128 -42.77 12.30 -9.25
N ALA A 129 -42.81 11.69 -8.06
CA ALA A 129 -42.42 10.32 -7.81
C ALA A 129 -43.34 9.33 -8.56
N HIS A 130 -42.78 8.58 -9.50
CA HIS A 130 -43.41 7.36 -10.01
C HIS A 130 -42.85 6.12 -9.32
N THR A 131 -43.51 5.77 -8.22
CA THR A 131 -43.44 4.46 -7.57
C THR A 131 -44.13 3.43 -8.46
N GLN A 132 -43.37 2.66 -9.25
CA GLN A 132 -43.87 1.44 -9.87
C GLN A 132 -43.70 0.27 -8.90
N ALA A 133 -44.84 -0.14 -8.32
CA ALA A 133 -44.97 -1.38 -7.58
C ALA A 133 -44.77 -2.57 -8.52
N PHE A 134 -43.67 -3.31 -8.33
CA PHE A 134 -43.48 -4.64 -8.90
C PHE A 134 -43.80 -5.69 -7.86
N THR A 135 -44.79 -6.53 -8.14
CA THR A 135 -44.94 -7.92 -7.68
C THR A 135 -46.18 -8.51 -8.39
N PRO A 136 -46.36 -9.84 -8.45
CA PRO A 136 -45.38 -10.91 -8.65
C PRO A 136 -45.91 -11.97 -9.65
N GLU A 137 -45.08 -12.58 -10.50
CA GLU A 137 -45.46 -13.88 -11.08
C GLU A 137 -44.28 -14.65 -11.64
N THR A 138 -43.80 -15.65 -10.91
CA THR A 138 -43.22 -16.84 -11.55
C THR A 138 -43.55 -18.06 -10.70
N GLN A 139 -44.50 -18.82 -11.23
CA GLN A 139 -44.93 -20.11 -10.73
C GLN A 139 -43.91 -21.21 -11.07
N LEU A 140 -43.91 -22.23 -10.20
CA LEU A 140 -43.79 -23.66 -10.54
C LEU A 140 -42.43 -24.22 -11.01
N ALA A 141 -41.67 -24.73 -10.03
CA ALA A 141 -41.15 -26.11 -10.09
C ALA A 141 -40.90 -26.63 -8.66
N SER A 142 -41.94 -27.26 -8.10
CA SER A 142 -41.92 -27.94 -6.81
C SER A 142 -41.16 -29.27 -6.91
N GLY A 143 -39.86 -29.23 -6.62
CA GLY A 143 -39.07 -30.42 -6.28
C GLY A 143 -39.12 -30.62 -4.77
N ALA A 144 -39.82 -31.65 -4.31
CA ALA A 144 -40.02 -31.96 -2.91
C ALA A 144 -38.69 -32.29 -2.20
N ILE A 145 -38.07 -31.28 -1.57
CA ILE A 145 -37.08 -31.51 -0.52
C ILE A 145 -37.86 -31.87 0.74
N ARG A 146 -37.68 -33.11 1.21
CA ARG A 146 -38.14 -33.55 2.54
C ARG A 146 -37.44 -32.69 3.60
N TYR A 147 -38.11 -31.63 4.02
CA TYR A 147 -37.79 -30.95 5.27
C TYR A 147 -38.20 -31.90 6.41
N ASN A 148 -37.23 -32.60 6.99
CA ASN A 148 -37.45 -33.25 8.28
C ASN A 148 -37.70 -32.13 9.28
N LYS A 149 -38.98 -31.95 9.62
CA LYS A 149 -39.47 -31.11 10.71
C LYS A 149 -38.91 -31.69 12.02
N THR A 150 -37.71 -31.27 12.38
CA THR A 150 -37.16 -31.48 13.72
C THR A 150 -38.06 -30.76 14.71
N ASN A 151 -38.59 -31.55 15.62
CA ASN A 151 -39.50 -31.13 16.67
C ASN A 151 -38.84 -30.12 17.59
N ALA A 152 -39.68 -29.21 18.09
CA ALA A 152 -39.61 -28.52 19.37
C ALA A 152 -38.28 -27.86 19.74
N ALA A 153 -38.32 -26.53 19.83
CA ALA A 153 -37.38 -25.73 20.60
C ALA A 153 -37.31 -26.25 22.03
N ASP A 154 -36.36 -27.16 22.27
CA ASP A 154 -35.86 -27.48 23.59
C ASP A 154 -34.94 -26.32 23.95
N ASP A 155 -35.42 -25.47 24.85
CA ASP A 155 -34.69 -24.36 25.47
C ASP A 155 -33.66 -24.93 26.46
N SER A 156 -32.79 -25.79 25.95
CA SER A 156 -31.68 -26.36 26.71
C SER A 156 -30.62 -25.28 26.80
N THR A 157 -30.60 -24.60 27.93
CA THR A 157 -29.46 -23.82 28.39
C THR A 157 -28.28 -24.79 28.47
N GLU A 158 -27.51 -24.91 27.37
CA GLU A 158 -26.34 -25.78 27.29
C GLU A 158 -25.35 -25.33 28.37
N GLU A 159 -25.33 -26.04 29.49
CA GLU A 159 -24.31 -25.86 30.51
C GLU A 159 -22.95 -26.14 29.87
N ILE A 160 -22.17 -25.07 29.67
CA ILE A 160 -20.82 -25.15 29.13
C ILE A 160 -20.02 -26.08 30.04
N SER A 161 -19.72 -27.28 29.54
CA SER A 161 -18.99 -28.28 30.30
C SER A 161 -17.65 -27.71 30.77
N PRO A 162 -17.22 -27.92 32.04
CA PRO A 162 -15.95 -27.41 32.56
C PRO A 162 -14.71 -27.81 31.73
N SER A 163 -14.80 -28.86 30.92
CA SER A 163 -13.78 -29.26 29.94
C SER A 163 -13.64 -28.26 28.79
N THR A 164 -14.75 -27.73 28.26
CA THR A 164 -14.77 -26.75 27.17
C THR A 164 -14.04 -25.47 27.55
N VAL A 165 -14.19 -25.01 28.79
CA VAL A 165 -13.49 -23.82 29.31
C VAL A 165 -11.97 -24.04 29.31
N LYS A 166 -11.49 -25.23 29.71
CA LYS A 166 -10.06 -25.55 29.72
C LYS A 166 -9.49 -25.58 28.29
N ILE A 167 -10.23 -26.19 27.36
CA ILE A 167 -9.84 -26.24 25.94
C ILE A 167 -9.77 -24.82 25.37
N LEU A 168 -10.79 -24.00 25.62
CA LEU A 168 -10.84 -22.62 25.14
C LEU A 168 -9.67 -21.79 25.70
N LEU A 169 -9.39 -21.90 27.00
CA LEU A 169 -8.27 -21.19 27.63
C LEU A 169 -6.92 -21.61 27.05
N ALA A 170 -6.71 -22.93 26.87
CA ALA A 170 -5.47 -23.46 26.31
C ALA A 170 -5.29 -23.06 24.84
N ALA A 171 -6.29 -23.28 24.00
CA ALA A 171 -6.28 -22.93 22.58
C ALA A 171 -6.17 -21.41 22.38
N GLY A 172 -6.86 -20.61 23.20
CA GLY A 172 -6.77 -19.16 23.20
C GLY A 172 -5.38 -18.65 23.60
N THR A 173 -4.75 -19.25 24.61
CA THR A 173 -3.37 -18.92 24.99
C THR A 173 -2.39 -19.26 23.87
N ALA A 174 -2.53 -20.43 23.25
CA ALA A 174 -1.72 -20.84 22.11
C ALA A 174 -1.92 -19.92 20.89
N ALA A 175 -3.15 -19.49 20.62
CA ALA A 175 -3.48 -18.53 19.58
C ALA A 175 -2.79 -17.18 19.79
N LEU A 176 -2.86 -16.63 21.01
CA LEU A 176 -2.20 -15.38 21.37
C LEU A 176 -0.67 -15.48 21.23
N LEU A 177 -0.06 -16.54 21.76
CA LEU A 177 1.38 -16.79 21.62
C LEU A 177 1.79 -16.97 20.16
N GLY A 178 0.96 -17.65 19.37
CA GLY A 178 1.17 -17.80 17.93
C GLY A 178 1.15 -16.48 17.18
N ALA A 179 0.18 -15.61 17.46
CA ALA A 179 0.10 -14.28 16.87
C ALA A 179 1.29 -13.39 17.27
N LEU A 180 1.73 -13.44 18.54
CA LEU A 180 2.91 -12.71 19.02
C LEU A 180 4.20 -13.24 18.37
N LEU A 181 4.33 -14.56 18.23
CA LEU A 181 5.44 -15.18 17.52
C LEU A 181 5.46 -14.75 16.05
N TRP A 182 4.30 -14.67 15.40
CA TRP A 182 4.18 -14.11 14.05
C TRP A 182 4.74 -12.71 13.97
N LYS A 183 4.24 -11.80 14.83
CA LYS A 183 4.70 -10.42 14.88
C LYS A 183 6.22 -10.34 15.03
N PHE A 184 6.78 -11.10 15.96
CA PHE A 184 8.22 -11.12 16.21
C PHE A 184 9.03 -11.58 14.98
N VAL A 185 8.62 -12.67 14.33
CA VAL A 185 9.31 -13.21 13.16
C VAL A 185 9.20 -12.25 11.96
N ALA A 186 8.01 -11.73 11.69
CA ALA A 186 7.78 -10.82 10.57
C ALA A 186 8.63 -9.54 10.69
N ILE A 187 8.68 -8.94 11.89
CA ILE A 187 9.47 -7.71 12.13
C ILE A 187 10.98 -7.99 12.08
N THR A 188 11.45 -9.11 12.64
CA THR A 188 12.89 -9.38 12.77
C THR A 188 13.53 -9.84 11.46
N PHE A 189 12.79 -10.67 10.70
CA PHE A 189 13.35 -11.33 9.52
C PHE A 189 12.84 -10.74 8.20
N GLU A 190 11.83 -9.86 8.22
CA GLU A 190 11.17 -9.34 7.01
C GLU A 190 10.68 -10.48 6.08
N LEU A 191 10.37 -11.65 6.67
CA LEU A 191 9.93 -12.83 5.95
C LEU A 191 8.46 -13.11 6.24
N GLU A 192 7.64 -13.06 5.20
CA GLU A 192 6.26 -13.53 5.20
C GLU A 192 6.23 -15.04 4.93
N LEU A 193 6.45 -15.83 5.98
CA LEU A 193 6.46 -17.28 5.86
C LEU A 193 5.04 -17.80 6.07
N GLY A 194 4.34 -18.14 4.97
CA GLY A 194 3.07 -18.85 5.07
C GLY A 194 3.17 -20.13 5.92
N LEU A 195 4.34 -20.79 5.98
CA LEU A 195 4.61 -21.90 6.89
C LEU A 195 4.31 -21.59 8.37
N LEU A 196 4.42 -20.32 8.78
CA LEU A 196 4.10 -19.90 10.14
C LEU A 196 2.60 -19.96 10.44
N ALA A 197 1.73 -19.68 9.46
CA ALA A 197 0.28 -19.89 9.59
C ALA A 197 -0.05 -21.35 9.86
N TRP A 198 0.59 -22.24 9.11
CA TRP A 198 0.41 -23.66 9.31
C TRP A 198 0.90 -24.11 10.69
N ALA A 199 2.08 -23.63 11.13
CA ALA A 199 2.63 -23.93 12.45
C ALA A 199 1.73 -23.44 13.60
N ILE A 200 1.16 -22.23 13.49
CA ILE A 200 0.22 -21.68 14.49
C ILE A 200 -1.05 -22.53 14.56
N GLY A 201 -1.61 -22.93 13.42
CA GLY A 201 -2.76 -23.85 13.39
C GLY A 201 -2.45 -25.19 14.08
N GLY A 202 -1.28 -25.76 13.79
CA GLY A 202 -0.81 -26.98 14.46
C GLY A 202 -0.63 -26.81 15.97
N MET A 203 -0.08 -25.68 16.42
CA MET A 203 0.11 -25.38 17.84
C MET A 203 -1.22 -25.22 18.59
N ILE A 204 -2.21 -24.54 17.99
CA ILE A 204 -3.57 -24.39 18.56
C ILE A 204 -4.25 -25.75 18.66
N GLY A 205 -4.22 -26.55 17.59
CA GLY A 205 -4.81 -27.90 17.59
C GLY A 205 -4.13 -28.83 18.59
N ALA A 206 -2.80 -28.81 18.68
CA ALA A 206 -2.04 -29.61 19.64
C ALA A 206 -2.35 -29.23 21.09
N ALA A 207 -2.44 -27.94 21.39
CA ALA A 207 -2.83 -27.46 22.70
C ALA A 207 -4.24 -27.94 23.06
N ALA A 208 -5.22 -27.79 22.16
CA ALA A 208 -6.58 -28.27 22.41
C ALA A 208 -6.62 -29.78 22.70
N VAL A 209 -5.96 -30.60 21.87
CA VAL A 209 -5.90 -32.06 22.05
C VAL A 209 -5.22 -32.45 23.35
N TYR A 210 -4.15 -31.74 23.75
CA TYR A 210 -3.47 -31.99 25.03
C TYR A 210 -4.42 -31.84 26.24
N PHE A 211 -5.40 -30.93 26.14
CA PHE A 211 -6.43 -30.72 27.15
C PHE A 211 -7.71 -31.55 26.93
N GLY A 212 -7.67 -32.54 26.03
CA GLY A 212 -8.76 -33.49 25.82
C GLY A 212 -9.85 -33.01 24.88
N ALA A 213 -9.55 -32.07 23.97
CA ALA A 213 -10.47 -31.71 22.90
C ALA A 213 -10.72 -32.89 21.96
N GLU A 214 -11.98 -33.20 21.70
CA GLU A 214 -12.43 -34.20 20.73
C GLU A 214 -13.81 -33.79 20.18
N GLY A 215 -14.11 -34.15 18.93
CA GLY A 215 -15.41 -33.93 18.29
C GLY A 215 -15.51 -32.66 17.45
N ASP A 216 -16.56 -32.60 16.63
CA ASP A 216 -16.71 -31.57 15.59
C ASP A 216 -16.78 -30.14 16.17
N ASN A 217 -17.46 -29.95 17.29
CA ASN A 217 -17.56 -28.64 17.96
C ASN A 217 -16.18 -28.11 18.39
N ALA A 218 -15.32 -28.97 18.93
CA ALA A 218 -13.97 -28.60 19.30
C ALA A 218 -13.11 -28.28 18.07
N GLY A 219 -13.30 -29.05 16.99
CA GLY A 219 -12.72 -28.77 15.67
C GLY A 219 -13.07 -27.37 15.17
N TYR A 220 -14.36 -27.03 15.11
CA TYR A 220 -14.83 -25.72 14.64
C TYR A 220 -14.27 -24.59 15.48
N LEU A 221 -14.29 -24.73 16.82
CA LEU A 221 -13.74 -23.75 17.73
C LEU A 221 -12.25 -23.50 17.48
N CYS A 222 -11.45 -24.57 17.36
CA CYS A 222 -10.01 -24.45 17.12
C CYS A 222 -9.70 -23.90 15.72
N GLY A 223 -10.49 -24.26 14.71
CA GLY A 223 -10.39 -23.70 13.36
C GLY A 223 -10.67 -22.20 13.34
N ALA A 224 -11.73 -21.74 14.02
CA ALA A 224 -12.06 -20.33 14.13
C ALA A 224 -10.98 -19.55 14.91
N LEU A 225 -10.48 -20.10 16.02
CA LEU A 225 -9.36 -19.50 16.76
C LEU A 225 -8.09 -19.39 15.92
N ALA A 226 -7.76 -20.41 15.12
CA ALA A 226 -6.63 -20.37 14.21
C ALA A 226 -6.80 -19.28 13.14
N LEU A 227 -8.00 -19.16 12.56
CA LEU A 227 -8.31 -18.11 11.59
C LEU A 227 -8.10 -16.71 12.20
N VAL A 228 -8.66 -16.46 13.38
CA VAL A 228 -8.52 -15.18 14.09
C VAL A 228 -7.06 -14.92 14.47
N ALA A 229 -6.32 -15.92 14.94
CA ALA A 229 -4.91 -15.78 15.31
C ALA A 229 -4.03 -15.43 14.10
N ILE A 230 -4.24 -16.09 12.96
CA ILE A 230 -3.46 -15.87 11.73
C ILE A 230 -3.78 -14.49 11.15
N LEU A 231 -5.07 -14.16 10.97
CA LEU A 231 -5.48 -12.85 10.45
C LEU A 231 -5.09 -11.71 11.40
N GLY A 232 -5.31 -11.90 12.70
CA GLY A 232 -4.94 -10.93 13.73
C GLY A 232 -3.43 -10.71 13.83
N GLY A 233 -2.63 -11.78 13.73
CA GLY A 233 -1.17 -11.68 13.69
C GLY A 233 -0.68 -10.86 12.50
N LYS A 234 -1.24 -11.09 11.31
CA LYS A 234 -0.89 -10.35 10.10
C LYS A 234 -1.36 -8.89 10.15
N TYR A 235 -2.55 -8.63 10.67
CA TYR A 235 -3.05 -7.27 10.91
C TYR A 235 -2.15 -6.50 11.89
N TRP A 236 -1.68 -7.13 12.98
CA TRP A 236 -0.74 -6.50 13.90
C TRP A 236 0.61 -6.17 13.28
N VAL A 237 1.09 -7.00 12.35
CA VAL A 237 2.30 -6.67 11.58
C VAL A 237 2.06 -5.45 10.71
N ALA A 238 0.96 -5.41 9.95
CA ALA A 238 0.58 -4.26 9.14
C ALA A 238 0.48 -2.98 10.00
N SER A 239 -0.24 -3.03 11.12
CA SER A 239 -0.37 -1.92 12.06
C SER A 239 0.99 -1.42 12.57
N SER A 240 1.91 -2.33 12.90
CA SER A 240 3.24 -1.92 13.38
C SER A 240 4.10 -1.27 12.29
N PHE A 241 3.94 -1.67 11.03
CA PHE A 241 4.60 -0.99 9.91
C PHE A 241 4.00 0.39 9.67
N THR A 242 2.67 0.52 9.72
CA THR A 242 2.00 1.83 9.62
C THR A 242 2.46 2.76 10.75
N GLU A 243 2.47 2.29 12.00
CA GLU A 243 2.92 3.07 13.16
C GLU A 243 4.38 3.52 13.00
N THR A 244 5.27 2.64 12.54
CA THR A 244 6.68 2.97 12.32
C THR A 244 6.83 4.00 11.20
N TYR A 245 6.10 3.84 10.10
CA TYR A 245 6.10 4.78 8.98
C TYR A 245 5.55 6.15 9.38
N LEU A 246 4.43 6.18 10.10
CA LEU A 246 3.83 7.42 10.61
C LEU A 246 4.74 8.10 11.64
N ALA A 247 5.39 7.34 12.51
CA ALA A 247 6.36 7.89 13.44
C ALA A 247 7.59 8.47 12.72
N GLU A 248 8.08 7.81 11.66
CA GLU A 248 9.13 8.39 10.82
C GLU A 248 8.66 9.67 10.13
N MET A 249 7.46 9.67 9.58
CA MET A 249 6.85 10.83 8.94
C MET A 249 6.75 12.01 9.91
N ASN A 250 6.23 11.79 11.12
CA ASN A 250 6.11 12.82 12.16
C ASN A 250 7.47 13.35 12.63
N ASN A 251 8.53 12.52 12.56
CA ASN A 251 9.89 12.95 12.94
C ASN A 251 10.63 13.71 11.82
N HIS A 252 10.20 13.57 10.55
CA HIS A 252 10.90 14.16 9.40
C HIS A 252 10.14 15.31 8.75
N ILE A 253 8.81 15.31 8.82
CA ILE A 253 7.96 16.36 8.27
C ILE A 253 7.73 17.40 9.36
N THR A 254 8.16 18.62 9.10
CA THR A 254 7.84 19.76 9.96
C THR A 254 6.36 20.14 9.82
N GLN A 255 5.77 20.76 10.84
CA GLN A 255 4.40 21.26 10.74
C GLN A 255 4.22 22.22 9.56
N GLU A 256 5.25 23.00 9.21
CA GLU A 256 5.23 23.90 8.05
C GLU A 256 5.12 23.13 6.72
N GLU A 257 5.94 22.10 6.51
CA GLU A 257 5.85 21.25 5.31
C GLU A 257 4.51 20.50 5.24
N PHE A 258 3.96 20.10 6.38
CA PHE A 258 2.63 19.49 6.45
C PHE A 258 1.53 20.49 6.11
N ASP A 259 1.58 21.71 6.66
CA ASP A 259 0.62 22.78 6.36
C ASP A 259 0.64 23.14 4.86
N ASP A 260 1.82 23.19 4.25
CA ASP A 260 1.98 23.35 2.80
C ASP A 260 1.30 22.21 2.03
N PHE A 261 1.54 20.96 2.42
CA PHE A 261 0.90 19.79 1.81
C PHE A 261 -0.64 19.85 1.92
N ILE A 262 -1.16 20.16 3.10
CA ILE A 262 -2.61 20.29 3.34
C ILE A 262 -3.20 21.46 2.58
N SER A 263 -2.48 22.58 2.44
CA SER A 263 -2.94 23.72 1.63
C SER A 263 -3.12 23.34 0.16
N VAL A 264 -2.21 22.53 -0.41
CA VAL A 264 -2.34 22.05 -1.79
C VAL A 264 -3.60 21.20 -1.94
N ALA A 265 -3.90 20.32 -0.98
CA ALA A 265 -5.14 19.53 -0.99
C ALA A 265 -6.38 20.43 -0.92
N ARG A 266 -6.39 21.44 -0.03
CA ARG A 266 -7.48 22.40 0.10
C ARG A 266 -7.69 23.23 -1.16
N ASP A 267 -6.61 23.65 -1.81
CA ASP A 267 -6.65 24.44 -3.03
C ASP A 267 -7.23 23.67 -4.22
N GLN A 268 -7.19 22.33 -4.21
CA GLN A 268 -7.83 21.49 -5.23
C GLN A 268 -9.35 21.35 -5.05
N ILE A 269 -9.88 21.57 -3.84
CA ILE A 269 -11.30 21.36 -3.53
C ILE A 269 -12.19 22.28 -4.39
N ALA A 270 -11.87 23.56 -4.49
CA ALA A 270 -12.70 24.52 -5.21
C ALA A 270 -12.72 24.28 -6.74
N PRO A 271 -11.57 24.06 -7.42
CA PRO A 271 -11.54 23.67 -8.83
C PRO A 271 -12.31 22.38 -9.12
N LEU A 272 -12.17 21.34 -8.30
CA LEU A 272 -12.88 20.08 -8.48
C LEU A 272 -14.40 20.25 -8.31
N GLN A 273 -14.84 21.02 -7.32
CA GLN A 273 -16.26 21.36 -7.15
C GLN A 273 -16.81 22.15 -8.33
N ALA A 274 -16.05 23.12 -8.86
CA ALA A 274 -16.45 23.90 -10.01
C ALA A 274 -16.57 23.02 -11.27
N ALA A 275 -15.63 22.10 -11.47
CA ALA A 275 -15.67 21.13 -12.56
C ALA A 275 -16.90 20.22 -12.46
N LEU A 276 -17.26 19.75 -11.26
CA LEU A 276 -18.40 18.88 -11.02
C LEU A 276 -19.76 19.60 -11.04
N ALA A 277 -19.80 20.93 -11.08
CA ALA A 277 -21.05 21.70 -11.03
C ALA A 277 -21.94 21.49 -12.28
N SER A 278 -21.35 21.14 -13.43
CA SER A 278 -22.10 20.84 -14.66
C SER A 278 -21.27 20.00 -15.63
N ASP A 279 -21.92 19.28 -16.55
CA ASP A 279 -21.25 18.53 -17.62
C ASP A 279 -20.32 19.40 -18.47
N ARG A 280 -20.75 20.64 -18.76
CA ARG A 280 -19.94 21.60 -19.52
C ARG A 280 -18.65 21.97 -18.77
N ALA A 281 -18.76 22.32 -17.49
CA ALA A 281 -17.60 22.65 -16.67
C ALA A 281 -16.66 21.45 -16.52
N LEU A 282 -17.20 20.23 -16.40
CA LEU A 282 -16.41 19.01 -16.35
C LEU A 282 -15.65 18.79 -17.67
N ARG A 283 -16.28 19.00 -18.82
CA ARG A 283 -15.65 18.89 -20.15
C ARG A 283 -14.54 19.94 -20.34
N GLU A 284 -14.77 21.17 -19.91
CA GLU A 284 -13.76 22.24 -19.93
C GLU A 284 -12.58 21.87 -19.02
N HIS A 285 -12.84 21.40 -17.80
CA HIS A 285 -11.79 20.90 -16.90
C HIS A 285 -11.00 19.73 -17.49
N ILE A 286 -11.65 18.82 -18.22
CA ILE A 286 -10.99 17.69 -18.90
C ILE A 286 -9.96 18.19 -19.93
N ILE A 287 -10.31 19.24 -20.66
CA ILE A 287 -9.45 19.84 -21.69
C ILE A 287 -8.34 20.68 -21.05
N ASP A 288 -8.67 21.51 -20.07
CA ASP A 288 -7.71 22.42 -19.40
C ASP A 288 -6.57 21.65 -18.71
N ASN A 289 -6.87 20.45 -18.19
CA ASN A 289 -5.88 19.56 -17.59
C ASN A 289 -5.24 18.59 -18.59
N ASN A 290 -5.51 18.74 -19.89
CA ASN A 290 -4.98 17.91 -20.97
C ASN A 290 -5.26 16.40 -20.82
N TYR A 291 -6.36 16.01 -20.19
CA TYR A 291 -6.76 14.60 -20.13
C TYR A 291 -7.20 14.08 -21.51
N VAL A 292 -7.69 14.97 -22.38
CA VAL A 292 -7.99 14.69 -23.80
C VAL A 292 -7.41 15.81 -24.66
N VAL A 293 -6.68 15.46 -25.72
CA VAL A 293 -5.97 16.43 -26.58
C VAL A 293 -6.78 16.73 -27.85
N GLY A 294 -6.97 18.02 -28.15
CA GLY A 294 -7.41 18.49 -29.48
C GLY A 294 -8.89 18.30 -29.80
N VAL A 295 -9.73 18.18 -28.77
CA VAL A 295 -11.18 17.94 -28.89
C VAL A 295 -11.92 19.12 -28.27
N SER A 296 -12.97 19.62 -28.93
CA SER A 296 -13.81 20.67 -28.34
C SER A 296 -14.65 20.12 -27.17
N PRO A 297 -15.07 20.92 -26.16
CA PRO A 297 -15.85 20.40 -25.02
C PRO A 297 -17.09 19.59 -25.44
N SER A 298 -17.75 19.99 -26.54
CA SER A 298 -18.92 19.31 -27.10
C SER A 298 -18.62 17.98 -27.79
N GLU A 299 -17.38 17.73 -28.20
CA GLU A 299 -16.98 16.50 -28.90
C GLU A 299 -16.61 15.36 -27.95
N ILE A 300 -16.45 15.62 -26.64
CA ILE A 300 -16.16 14.56 -25.67
C ILE A 300 -17.39 13.63 -25.54
N PRO A 301 -17.28 12.30 -25.63
CA PRO A 301 -18.43 11.42 -25.48
C PRO A 301 -19.06 11.52 -24.07
N GLU A 302 -20.39 11.40 -23.96
CA GLU A 302 -21.09 11.38 -22.65
C GLU A 302 -20.59 10.27 -21.72
N ALA A 303 -20.26 9.11 -22.27
CA ALA A 303 -19.69 7.99 -21.51
C ALA A 303 -18.38 8.39 -20.82
N THR A 304 -17.51 9.13 -21.51
CA THR A 304 -16.26 9.65 -20.95
C THR A 304 -16.53 10.66 -19.84
N VAL A 305 -17.52 11.55 -20.03
CA VAL A 305 -17.90 12.52 -18.99
C VAL A 305 -18.46 11.83 -17.74
N ALA A 306 -19.25 10.77 -17.90
CA ALA A 306 -19.76 9.97 -16.79
C ALA A 306 -18.62 9.28 -16.00
N GLU A 307 -17.65 8.70 -16.70
CA GLU A 307 -16.46 8.08 -16.09
C GLU A 307 -15.62 9.10 -15.31
N PHE A 308 -15.26 10.22 -15.95
CA PHE A 308 -14.51 11.30 -15.29
C PHE A 308 -15.27 11.91 -14.13
N ARG A 309 -16.61 11.99 -14.18
CA ARG A 309 -17.40 12.46 -13.04
C ARG A 309 -17.21 11.58 -11.82
N THR A 310 -17.28 10.26 -11.99
CA THR A 310 -17.07 9.31 -10.88
C THR A 310 -15.66 9.46 -10.31
N GLN A 311 -14.65 9.55 -11.18
CA GLN A 311 -13.27 9.75 -10.75
C GLN A 311 -13.07 11.08 -10.00
N LEU A 312 -13.47 12.22 -10.58
CA LEU A 312 -13.33 13.52 -9.92
C LEU A 312 -14.13 13.62 -8.63
N GLN A 313 -15.25 12.90 -8.51
CA GLN A 313 -16.01 12.85 -7.27
C GLN A 313 -15.25 12.10 -6.17
N GLU A 314 -14.51 11.05 -6.52
CA GLU A 314 -13.59 10.34 -5.62
C GLU A 314 -12.42 11.26 -5.23
N ASP A 315 -11.77 11.90 -6.21
CA ASP A 315 -10.69 12.87 -5.97
C ASP A 315 -11.14 14.03 -5.07
N LEU A 316 -12.37 14.55 -5.26
CA LEU A 316 -12.93 15.60 -4.43
C LEU A 316 -13.17 15.12 -3.00
N ASN A 317 -13.63 13.87 -2.82
CA ASN A 317 -13.83 13.30 -1.49
C ASN A 317 -12.48 13.10 -0.79
N GLU A 318 -11.47 12.59 -1.50
CA GLU A 318 -10.11 12.44 -0.99
C GLU A 318 -9.50 13.80 -0.62
N ALA A 319 -9.58 14.80 -1.51
CA ALA A 319 -9.06 16.15 -1.24
C ALA A 319 -9.74 16.81 -0.03
N ARG A 320 -11.06 16.61 0.14
CA ARG A 320 -11.79 17.05 1.34
C ARG A 320 -11.34 16.33 2.59
N GLU A 321 -11.13 15.02 2.48
CA GLU A 321 -10.66 14.20 3.59
C GLU A 321 -9.26 14.65 4.03
N VAL A 322 -8.32 14.75 3.10
CA VAL A 322 -6.93 15.19 3.37
C VAL A 322 -6.96 16.62 3.89
N GLY A 323 -7.65 17.52 3.18
CA GLY A 323 -7.73 18.94 3.52
C GLY A 323 -8.43 19.24 4.85
N SER A 324 -9.13 18.28 5.46
CA SER A 324 -9.81 18.47 6.74
C SER A 324 -8.88 18.35 7.95
N ALA A 325 -7.73 17.69 7.81
CA ALA A 325 -6.75 17.57 8.89
C ALA A 325 -6.04 18.91 9.16
N ASN A 326 -5.88 19.27 10.44
CA ASN A 326 -5.18 20.50 10.84
C ASN A 326 -3.81 20.24 11.46
N THR A 327 -3.56 19.01 11.90
CA THR A 327 -2.26 18.60 12.46
C THR A 327 -1.81 17.27 11.90
N ILE A 328 -0.50 16.99 12.00
CA ILE A 328 0.08 15.71 11.61
C ILE A 328 -0.55 14.56 12.42
N GLU A 329 -0.88 14.79 13.69
CA GLU A 329 -1.55 13.81 14.54
C GLU A 329 -2.96 13.48 14.05
N GLU A 330 -3.78 14.49 13.72
CA GLU A 330 -5.13 14.28 13.17
C GLU A 330 -5.08 13.49 11.86
N PHE A 331 -4.15 13.87 10.97
CA PHE A 331 -3.92 13.15 9.72
C PHE A 331 -3.46 11.71 9.96
N SER A 332 -2.52 11.50 10.89
CA SER A 332 -2.02 10.18 11.25
C SER A 332 -3.11 9.29 11.84
N GLU A 333 -4.02 9.83 12.65
CA GLU A 333 -5.14 9.08 13.23
C GLU A 333 -6.14 8.66 12.13
N GLN A 334 -6.51 9.60 11.26
CA GLN A 334 -7.46 9.35 10.18
C GLN A 334 -6.91 8.38 9.11
N TYR A 335 -5.73 8.66 8.58
CA TYR A 335 -5.12 7.88 7.51
C TYR A 335 -4.42 6.63 8.00
N GLY A 336 -4.02 6.57 9.28
CA GLY A 336 -3.36 5.39 9.84
C GLY A 336 -4.25 4.15 9.77
N HIS A 337 -5.56 4.29 9.96
CA HIS A 337 -6.50 3.17 9.83
C HIS A 337 -6.64 2.70 8.37
N ILE A 338 -6.79 3.64 7.43
CA ILE A 338 -6.92 3.33 5.99
C ILE A 338 -5.64 2.66 5.50
N ALA A 339 -4.48 3.26 5.78
CA ALA A 339 -3.16 2.73 5.41
C ALA A 339 -2.92 1.33 5.99
N THR A 340 -3.28 1.11 7.26
CA THR A 340 -3.16 -0.23 7.88
C THR A 340 -4.03 -1.26 7.16
N SER A 341 -5.26 -0.89 6.79
CA SER A 341 -6.16 -1.80 6.07
C SER A 341 -5.66 -2.13 4.67
N GLU A 342 -5.09 -1.16 3.95
CA GLU A 342 -4.54 -1.36 2.61
C GLU A 342 -3.25 -2.17 2.64
N ILE A 343 -2.33 -1.88 3.58
CA ILE A 343 -1.12 -2.69 3.80
C ILE A 343 -1.52 -4.13 4.18
N PHE A 344 -2.51 -4.29 5.04
CA PHE A 344 -3.03 -5.60 5.40
C PHE A 344 -3.56 -6.36 4.19
N LYS A 345 -4.41 -5.75 3.35
CA LYS A 345 -4.93 -6.39 2.12
C LYS A 345 -3.80 -6.72 1.15
N ALA A 346 -2.91 -5.78 0.89
CA ALA A 346 -1.78 -5.92 -0.03
C ALA A 346 -0.80 -7.02 0.41
N SER A 347 -0.70 -7.28 1.72
CA SER A 347 0.14 -8.36 2.23
C SER A 347 -0.36 -9.75 1.84
N PHE A 348 -1.62 -9.93 1.41
CA PHE A 348 -2.16 -11.25 1.02
C PHE A 348 -1.73 -11.68 -0.37
N GLY A 349 -0.71 -12.54 -0.41
CA GLY A 349 -0.40 -13.33 -1.59
C GLY A 349 -1.30 -14.56 -1.72
N TRP A 350 -1.36 -15.14 -2.92
CA TRP A 350 -2.08 -16.39 -3.16
C TRP A 350 -1.58 -17.54 -2.25
N LEU A 351 -0.28 -17.56 -1.91
CA LEU A 351 0.32 -18.53 -1.00
C LEU A 351 -0.22 -18.40 0.43
N ASP A 352 -0.57 -17.19 0.88
CA ASP A 352 -1.11 -17.00 2.22
C ASP A 352 -2.46 -17.71 2.36
N PHE A 353 -3.30 -17.68 1.33
CA PHE A 353 -4.58 -18.39 1.36
C PHE A 353 -4.39 -19.91 1.46
N LEU A 354 -3.39 -20.46 0.77
CA LEU A 354 -3.04 -21.88 0.87
C LEU A 354 -2.64 -22.23 2.31
N PHE A 355 -1.70 -21.47 2.89
CA PHE A 355 -1.19 -21.78 4.22
C PHE A 355 -2.15 -21.43 5.36
N LEU A 356 -2.97 -20.40 5.19
CA LEU A 356 -4.09 -20.09 6.09
C LEU A 356 -5.07 -21.26 6.10
N GLY A 357 -5.45 -21.76 4.92
CA GLY A 357 -6.30 -22.95 4.79
C GLY A 357 -5.69 -24.17 5.47
N LEU A 358 -4.39 -24.42 5.25
CA LEU A 358 -3.67 -25.52 5.89
C LEU A 358 -3.61 -25.36 7.43
N GLY A 359 -3.37 -24.16 7.93
CA GLY A 359 -3.35 -23.87 9.37
C GLY A 359 -4.71 -24.11 10.03
N VAL A 360 -5.77 -23.54 9.45
CA VAL A 360 -7.16 -23.73 9.94
C VAL A 360 -7.57 -25.20 9.86
N TYR A 361 -7.31 -25.87 8.75
CA TYR A 361 -7.60 -27.30 8.57
C TYR A 361 -6.84 -28.18 9.58
N THR A 362 -5.57 -27.87 9.83
CA THR A 362 -4.75 -28.60 10.80
C THR A 362 -5.31 -28.44 12.21
N ALA A 363 -5.61 -27.21 12.64
CA ALA A 363 -6.22 -26.94 13.94
C ALA A 363 -7.55 -27.69 14.12
N PHE A 364 -8.41 -27.61 13.10
CA PHE A 364 -9.71 -28.29 13.06
C PHE A 364 -9.55 -29.80 13.17
N ASN A 365 -8.76 -30.42 12.29
CA ASN A 365 -8.69 -31.87 12.20
C ASN A 365 -8.01 -32.50 13.43
N MET A 366 -7.03 -31.81 14.02
CA MET A 366 -6.42 -32.25 15.29
C MET A 366 -7.43 -32.25 16.42
N ALA A 367 -8.11 -31.11 16.67
CA ALA A 367 -9.09 -31.01 17.75
C ALA A 367 -10.32 -31.91 17.52
N ARG A 368 -10.77 -32.08 16.27
CA ARG A 368 -11.87 -32.99 15.93
C ARG A 368 -11.55 -34.45 16.21
N SER A 369 -10.35 -34.89 15.83
CA SER A 369 -9.95 -36.30 15.97
C SER A 369 -9.50 -36.68 17.39
N GLY A 370 -9.24 -35.70 18.27
CA GLY A 370 -8.65 -35.94 19.58
C GLY A 370 -7.26 -36.60 19.53
N SER A 371 -6.63 -36.63 18.35
CA SER A 371 -5.37 -37.33 18.11
C SER A 371 -4.28 -36.35 17.71
N SER A 372 -3.16 -36.39 18.44
CA SER A 372 -1.95 -35.67 18.06
C SER A 372 -1.10 -36.57 17.17
N PRO A 373 -0.53 -36.05 16.06
CA PRO A 373 0.40 -36.82 15.22
C PRO A 373 1.65 -37.27 16.00
N LEU A 374 1.96 -36.61 17.12
CA LEU A 374 3.12 -36.91 17.97
C LEU A 374 2.82 -37.92 19.09
N GLY A 375 1.59 -38.39 19.25
CA GLY A 375 1.25 -39.28 20.35
C GLY A 375 -0.04 -40.06 20.11
N ARG A 376 0.10 -41.29 19.60
CA ARG A 376 -0.84 -42.36 20.00
C ARG A 376 -0.66 -42.52 21.51
N LYS A 377 -1.71 -42.25 22.28
CA LYS A 377 -1.74 -42.64 23.69
C LYS A 377 -1.47 -44.15 23.74
N ALA A 378 -0.34 -44.54 24.32
CA ALA A 378 -0.16 -45.86 24.89
C ALA A 378 -0.92 -45.86 26.22
N TYR A 379 -2.24 -46.04 26.16
CA TYR A 379 -3.08 -46.35 27.32
C TYR A 379 -4.13 -47.36 26.89
#